data_AF-A0A498I0K8-F1
#
_entry.id   AF-A0A498I0K8-F1
#
_cell.length_a   1.000
_cell.length_b   1.000
_cell.length_c   1.000
_cell.angle_alpha   90.00
_cell.angle_beta   90.00
_cell.angle_gamma   90.00
#
_symmetry.space_group_name_H-M   'P 1'
#
loop_
_entity.id
_entity.type
_entity.pdbx_description
1 polymer ?
#
loop_
_entity_poly.entity_id
_entity_poly.type
_entity_poly.pdbx_seq_one_letter_code
_entity_poly.pdbx_strand_id
1 'polypeptide(L)'
;MAWELMYWLICFCVDLALFASSLYQYVMLTDLEADYINPYELSNRINQLVVPEFILHIVFCAFFLLARRWFMFLVTVPLTSYIVMLFVKQQHLIDVTEVFRVLNTEKKCRLVKLGFYFCLLAVIIIRIAISGIFIPRAGSEELDIRASLTLAAFNSLTSEEHAVIF
;
A
#
# COMPACT_ATOMS: atom_id res chain seq x y z
N MET A 1 -11.53 -3.55 14.87
CA MET A 1 -10.50 -3.15 15.87
C MET A 1 -9.51 -2.21 15.19
N ALA A 2 -9.28 -1.01 15.71
CA ALA A 2 -8.46 0.04 15.07
C ALA A 2 -7.05 -0.41 14.64
N TRP A 3 -6.48 -1.42 15.31
CA TRP A 3 -5.20 -2.04 14.97
C TRP A 3 -5.12 -2.58 13.54
N GLU A 4 -6.21 -3.16 13.02
CA GLU A 4 -6.25 -3.65 11.64
C GLU A 4 -6.18 -2.48 10.65
N LEU A 5 -6.84 -1.36 10.95
CA LEU A 5 -6.79 -0.16 10.09
C LEU A 5 -5.38 0.43 10.08
N MET A 6 -4.72 0.55 11.23
CA MET A 6 -3.34 1.01 11.31
C MET A 6 -2.39 0.09 10.52
N TYR A 7 -2.57 -1.22 10.61
CA TYR A 7 -1.81 -2.19 9.80
C TYR A 7 -1.99 -1.95 8.29
N TRP A 8 -3.23 -1.82 7.83
CA TRP A 8 -3.51 -1.58 6.41
C TRP A 8 -2.97 -0.24 5.91
N LEU A 9 -2.98 0.81 6.75
CA LEU A 9 -2.37 2.10 6.42
C LEU A 9 -0.85 2.01 6.27
N ILE A 10 -0.17 1.30 7.16
CA ILE A 10 1.28 1.07 7.04
C ILE A 10 1.56 0.32 5.75
N CYS A 11 0.81 -0.74 5.46
CA CYS A 11 0.96 -1.49 4.20
C CYS A 11 0.73 -0.61 2.96
N PHE A 12 -0.25 0.29 3.02
CA PHE A 12 -0.51 1.25 1.95
C PHE A 12 0.68 2.19 1.71
N CYS A 13 1.28 2.75 2.76
CA CYS A 13 2.46 3.61 2.61
C CYS A 13 3.64 2.88 1.98
N VAL A 14 3.86 1.61 2.38
CA VAL A 14 4.96 0.78 1.86
C VAL A 14 4.73 0.40 0.39
N ASP A 15 3.51 -0.02 0.04
CA ASP A 15 3.13 -0.36 -1.34
C ASP A 15 3.21 0.88 -2.26
N LEU A 16 2.78 2.04 -1.77
CA LEU A 16 2.91 3.31 -2.50
C LEU A 16 4.38 3.67 -2.80
N ALA A 17 5.29 3.43 -1.85
CA ALA A 17 6.72 3.67 -2.05
C ALA A 17 7.31 2.72 -3.12
N LEU A 18 6.93 1.44 -3.10
CA LEU A 18 7.32 0.45 -4.12
C LEU A 18 6.77 0.82 -5.51
N PHE A 19 5.51 1.26 -5.56
CA PHE A 19 4.87 1.72 -6.78
C PHE A 19 5.59 2.96 -7.36
N ALA A 20 5.90 3.94 -6.52
CA ALA A 20 6.63 5.15 -6.94
C ALA A 20 8.05 4.82 -7.44
N SER A 21 8.78 3.93 -6.75
CA SER A 21 10.08 3.41 -7.21
C SER A 21 9.99 2.76 -8.59
N SER A 22 8.98 1.91 -8.79
CA SER A 22 8.75 1.21 -10.06
C SER A 22 8.39 2.18 -11.19
N LEU A 23 7.57 3.19 -10.90
CA LEU A 23 7.23 4.25 -11.85
C LEU A 23 8.46 5.06 -12.25
N TYR A 24 9.30 5.44 -11.28
CA TYR A 24 10.54 6.17 -11.55
C TYR A 24 11.44 5.41 -12.52
N GLN A 25 11.63 4.10 -12.30
CA GLN A 25 12.40 3.25 -13.21
C GLN A 25 11.79 3.17 -14.61
N TYR A 26 10.45 3.12 -14.72
CA TYR A 26 9.76 3.09 -16.01
C TYR A 26 9.92 4.39 -16.80
N VAL A 27 9.80 5.55 -16.11
CA VAL A 27 10.00 6.87 -16.72
C VAL A 27 11.43 7.02 -17.20
N MET A 28 12.41 6.67 -16.38
CA MET A 28 13.83 6.71 -16.75
C MET A 28 14.15 5.82 -17.97
N LEU A 29 13.48 4.68 -18.10
CA LEU A 29 13.62 3.81 -19.28
C LEU A 29 13.01 4.44 -20.54
N THR A 30 11.93 5.21 -20.38
CA THR A 30 11.27 5.94 -21.48
C THR A 30 12.08 7.17 -21.89
N ASP A 31 12.71 7.86 -20.94
CA ASP A 31 13.62 8.97 -21.21
C ASP A 31 14.89 8.50 -21.96
N LEU A 32 15.36 7.29 -21.67
CA LEU A 32 16.44 6.66 -22.44
C LEU A 32 16.01 6.36 -23.88
N GLU A 33 14.80 5.84 -24.09
CA GLU A 33 14.27 5.55 -25.43
C GLU A 33 14.13 6.80 -26.30
N ALA A 34 13.88 7.95 -25.68
CA ALA A 34 13.81 9.25 -26.34
C ALA A 34 15.18 9.96 -26.45
N ASP A 35 16.29 9.25 -26.20
CA ASP A 35 17.67 9.74 -26.22
C ASP A 35 17.94 10.94 -25.28
N TYR A 36 17.14 11.12 -24.22
CA TYR A 36 17.32 12.23 -23.28
C TYR A 36 18.41 11.98 -22.23
N ILE A 37 18.72 10.72 -21.90
CA ILE A 37 19.68 10.34 -20.86
C ILE A 37 20.72 9.36 -21.40
N ASN A 38 21.95 9.43 -20.90
CA ASN A 38 23.02 8.51 -21.26
C ASN A 38 22.76 7.12 -20.63
N PRO A 39 22.88 5.99 -21.36
CA PRO A 39 22.73 4.64 -20.81
C PRO A 39 23.67 4.34 -19.64
N TYR A 40 24.86 4.96 -19.58
CA TYR A 40 25.76 4.82 -18.43
C TYR A 40 25.18 5.45 -17.16
N GLU A 41 24.59 6.65 -17.28
CA GLU A 41 23.97 7.32 -16.13
C GLU A 41 22.71 6.60 -15.67
N LEU A 42 21.91 6.10 -16.63
CA LEU A 42 20.72 5.30 -16.36
C LEU A 42 21.06 4.03 -15.56
N SER A 43 22.01 3.24 -16.04
CA SER A 43 22.38 1.95 -15.43
C SER A 43 22.85 2.11 -13.99
N ASN A 44 23.64 3.16 -13.70
CA ASN A 44 24.06 3.46 -12.33
C ASN A 44 22.87 3.82 -11.41
N ARG A 45 21.98 4.71 -11.88
CA ARG A 45 20.79 5.12 -11.11
C ARG A 45 19.82 3.95 -10.87
N ILE A 46 19.52 3.15 -11.90
CA ILE A 46 18.63 2.00 -11.76
C ILE A 46 19.24 0.95 -10.82
N ASN A 47 20.54 0.66 -10.93
CA ASN A 47 21.17 -0.35 -10.09
C ASN A 47 21.16 0.04 -8.60
N GLN A 48 21.38 1.32 -8.30
CA GLN A 48 21.29 1.84 -6.93
C GLN A 48 19.86 1.79 -6.38
N LEU A 49 18.84 1.91 -7.24
CA LEU A 49 17.44 1.92 -6.85
C LEU A 49 16.82 0.51 -6.77
N VAL A 50 17.31 -0.42 -7.58
CA VAL A 50 16.73 -1.78 -7.67
C VAL A 50 17.01 -2.59 -6.40
N VAL A 51 18.19 -2.42 -5.80
CA VAL A 51 18.60 -3.12 -4.58
C VAL A 51 17.69 -2.77 -3.38
N PRO A 52 17.47 -1.50 -3.02
CA PRO A 52 16.56 -1.16 -1.93
C PRO A 52 15.12 -1.57 -2.22
N GLU A 53 14.66 -1.52 -3.48
CA GLU A 53 13.31 -2.01 -3.85
C GLU A 53 13.15 -3.50 -3.55
N PHE A 54 14.12 -4.34 -3.91
CA PHE A 54 14.06 -5.78 -3.64
C PHE A 54 14.05 -6.07 -2.14
N ILE A 55 14.91 -5.40 -1.36
CA ILE A 55 14.95 -5.57 0.09
C ILE A 55 13.61 -5.17 0.69
N LEU A 56 13.06 -4.03 0.30
CA LEU A 56 11.78 -3.53 0.78
C LEU A 56 10.64 -4.50 0.42
N HIS A 57 10.64 -5.07 -0.79
CA HIS A 57 9.63 -6.05 -1.21
C HIS A 57 9.71 -7.37 -0.42
N ILE A 58 10.92 -7.89 -0.16
CA ILE A 58 11.12 -9.11 0.64
C ILE A 58 10.65 -8.88 2.07
N VAL A 59 11.02 -7.73 2.67
CA VAL A 59 10.57 -7.35 4.01
C VAL A 59 9.04 -7.21 4.05
N PHE A 60 8.44 -6.61 3.03
CA PHE A 60 6.99 -6.46 2.92
C PHE A 60 6.27 -7.81 2.81
N CYS A 61 6.82 -8.73 2.00
CA CYS A 61 6.31 -10.09 1.88
C CYS A 61 6.41 -10.86 3.22
N ALA A 62 7.53 -10.73 3.94
CA ALA A 62 7.71 -11.30 5.28
C ALA A 62 6.71 -10.70 6.30
N PHE A 63 6.42 -9.41 6.20
CA PHE A 63 5.42 -8.74 7.04
C PHE A 63 4.01 -9.32 6.86
N PHE A 64 3.62 -9.71 5.63
CA PHE A 64 2.36 -10.41 5.38
C PHE A 64 2.32 -11.83 5.94
N LEU A 65 3.45 -12.55 5.92
CA LEU A 65 3.58 -13.87 6.54
C LEU A 65 3.36 -13.81 8.06
N LEU A 66 4.01 -12.85 8.73
CA LEU A 66 3.89 -12.66 10.18
C LEU A 66 2.45 -12.29 10.58
N ALA A 67 1.75 -11.51 9.75
CA ALA A 67 0.34 -11.17 9.95
C ALA A 67 -0.65 -12.33 9.68
N ARG A 68 -0.15 -13.54 9.34
CA ARG A 68 -0.93 -14.73 8.96
C ARG A 68 -1.98 -14.46 7.87
N ARG A 69 -1.69 -13.54 6.95
CA ARG A 69 -2.59 -13.17 5.84
C ARG A 69 -2.24 -14.00 4.60
N TRP A 70 -2.61 -15.28 4.64
CA TRP A 70 -2.28 -16.28 3.61
C TRP A 70 -2.71 -15.91 2.19
N PHE A 71 -3.87 -15.26 2.04
CA PHE A 71 -4.38 -14.87 0.72
C PHE A 71 -3.48 -13.81 0.04
N MET A 72 -3.04 -12.80 0.78
CA MET A 72 -2.14 -11.77 0.21
C MET A 72 -0.75 -12.33 -0.05
N PHE A 73 -0.27 -13.20 0.85
CA PHE A 73 0.98 -13.90 0.63
C PHE A 73 0.95 -14.72 -0.67
N LEU A 74 -0.11 -15.49 -0.92
CA LEU A 74 -0.25 -16.25 -2.17
C LEU A 74 -0.19 -15.38 -3.43
N VAL A 75 -0.76 -14.17 -3.36
CA VAL A 75 -0.70 -13.21 -4.46
C VAL A 75 0.72 -12.68 -4.65
N THR A 76 1.46 -12.38 -3.56
CA THR A 76 2.83 -11.82 -3.63
C THR A 76 3.92 -12.87 -3.89
N VAL A 77 3.65 -14.16 -3.67
CA VAL A 77 4.58 -15.28 -3.92
C VAL A 77 5.11 -15.34 -5.36
N PRO A 78 4.29 -15.31 -6.43
CA PRO A 78 4.80 -15.34 -7.80
C PRO A 78 5.71 -14.15 -8.14
N LEU A 79 5.44 -12.98 -7.55
CA LEU A 79 6.32 -11.82 -7.72
C LEU A 79 7.65 -12.02 -6.97
N THR A 80 7.57 -12.51 -5.73
CA THR A 80 8.75 -12.78 -4.90
C THR A 80 9.64 -13.87 -5.52
N SER A 81 9.06 -14.94 -6.08
CA SER A 81 9.82 -16.01 -6.73
C SER A 81 10.51 -15.51 -8.01
N TYR A 82 9.85 -14.65 -8.79
CA TYR A 82 10.44 -14.00 -9.94
C TYR A 82 11.65 -13.12 -9.54
N ILE A 83 11.49 -12.33 -8.47
CA ILE A 83 12.56 -11.50 -7.90
C ILE A 83 13.76 -12.34 -7.44
N VAL A 84 13.50 -13.42 -6.70
CA VAL A 84 14.55 -14.33 -6.19
C VAL A 84 15.27 -15.02 -7.34
N MET A 85 14.55 -15.48 -8.36
CA MET A 85 15.14 -16.08 -9.55
C MET A 85 16.06 -15.11 -10.30
N LEU A 86 15.65 -13.84 -10.39
CA LEU A 86 16.46 -12.77 -11.00
C LEU A 86 17.72 -12.46 -10.17
N PHE A 87 17.61 -12.48 -8.85
CA PHE A 87 18.73 -12.29 -7.92
C PHE A 87 19.75 -13.43 -8.03
N VAL A 88 19.29 -14.68 -8.09
CA VAL A 88 20.14 -15.88 -8.24
C VAL A 88 20.85 -15.90 -9.60
N LYS A 89 20.22 -15.40 -10.65
CA LYS A 89 20.83 -15.29 -11.99
C LYS A 89 21.85 -14.16 -12.12
N GLN A 90 22.04 -13.33 -11.08
CA GLN A 90 22.90 -12.13 -11.08
C GLN A 90 22.65 -11.13 -12.23
N GLN A 91 21.51 -11.23 -12.92
CA GLN A 91 21.08 -10.30 -13.97
C GLN A 91 20.49 -9.00 -13.37
N HIS A 92 20.90 -8.61 -12.16
CA HIS A 92 20.44 -7.38 -11.50
C HIS A 92 21.04 -6.12 -12.13
N LEU A 93 22.17 -6.28 -12.82
CA LEU A 93 22.89 -5.21 -13.50
C LEU A 93 22.41 -5.12 -14.94
N ILE A 94 21.89 -3.94 -15.26
CA ILE A 94 21.62 -3.57 -16.63
C ILE A 94 22.98 -3.31 -17.30
N ASP A 95 23.40 -4.21 -18.19
CA ASP A 95 24.62 -4.04 -18.97
C ASP A 95 24.38 -3.03 -20.11
N VAL A 96 25.15 -1.93 -20.09
CA VAL A 96 25.05 -0.74 -20.95
C VAL A 96 25.04 -1.11 -22.45
N THR A 97 25.68 -2.23 -22.80
CA THR A 97 25.84 -2.70 -24.18
C THR A 97 24.66 -3.50 -24.73
N GLU A 98 23.81 -4.09 -23.86
CA GLU A 98 22.62 -4.87 -24.27
C GLU A 98 21.30 -4.14 -24.01
N VAL A 99 21.32 -3.03 -23.28
CA VAL A 99 20.15 -2.21 -22.89
C VAL A 99 19.16 -2.03 -24.02
N PHE A 100 19.60 -1.54 -25.18
CA PHE A 100 18.70 -1.24 -26.30
C PHE A 100 18.15 -2.50 -26.98
N ARG A 101 18.89 -3.62 -26.95
CA ARG A 101 18.47 -4.89 -27.56
C ARG A 101 17.38 -5.59 -26.75
N VAL A 102 17.46 -5.49 -25.42
CA VAL A 102 16.54 -6.15 -24.48
C VAL A 102 15.47 -5.18 -23.95
N LEU A 103 15.59 -3.88 -24.24
CA LEU A 103 14.76 -2.79 -23.71
C LEU A 103 13.27 -3.06 -23.80
N ASN A 104 12.80 -3.49 -24.98
CA ASN A 104 11.37 -3.63 -25.24
C ASN A 104 10.75 -4.81 -24.45
N THR A 105 11.55 -5.85 -24.20
CA THR A 105 11.15 -7.01 -23.38
C THR A 105 11.21 -6.67 -21.89
N GLU A 106 12.27 -5.98 -21.44
CA GLU A 106 12.40 -5.51 -20.06
C GLU A 106 11.31 -4.49 -19.71
N LYS A 107 10.99 -3.55 -20.60
CA LYS A 107 9.94 -2.54 -20.42
C LYS A 107 8.58 -3.20 -20.19
N LYS A 108 8.23 -4.23 -20.98
CA LYS A 108 7.01 -5.02 -20.78
C LYS A 108 7.01 -5.74 -19.44
N CYS A 109 8.12 -6.36 -19.06
CA CYS A 109 8.23 -7.04 -17.77
C CYS A 109 8.08 -6.05 -16.58
N ARG A 110 8.73 -4.89 -16.66
CA ARG A 110 8.61 -3.81 -15.67
C ARG A 110 7.21 -3.22 -15.62
N LEU A 111 6.53 -3.10 -16.76
CA LEU A 111 5.12 -2.66 -16.83
C LEU A 111 4.18 -3.69 -16.20
N VAL A 112 4.41 -5.00 -16.41
CA VAL A 112 3.66 -6.05 -15.72
C VAL A 112 3.88 -5.99 -14.21
N LYS A 113 5.12 -5.81 -13.75
CA LYS A 113 5.44 -5.58 -12.33
C LYS A 113 4.70 -4.36 -11.78
N LEU A 114 4.73 -3.24 -12.50
CA LEU A 114 4.03 -2.01 -12.13
C LEU A 114 2.51 -2.23 -12.03
N GLY A 115 1.92 -2.92 -13.01
CA GLY A 115 0.50 -3.28 -13.00
C GLY A 115 0.13 -4.17 -11.82
N PHE A 116 1.02 -5.07 -11.43
CA PHE A 116 0.84 -5.90 -10.25
C PHE A 116 0.83 -5.09 -8.95
N TYR A 117 1.76 -4.13 -8.77
CA TYR A 117 1.72 -3.20 -7.64
C TYR A 117 0.45 -2.34 -7.63
N PHE A 118 -0.01 -1.88 -8.79
CA PHE A 118 -1.28 -1.15 -8.90
C PHE A 118 -2.48 -1.99 -8.45
N CYS A 119 -2.55 -3.27 -8.87
CA CYS A 119 -3.57 -4.20 -8.40
C CYS A 119 -3.49 -4.42 -6.88
N LEU A 120 -2.29 -4.55 -6.31
CA LEU A 120 -2.11 -4.67 -4.85
C LEU A 120 -2.61 -3.42 -4.13
N LEU A 121 -2.26 -2.22 -4.62
CA LEU A 121 -2.73 -0.95 -4.09
C LEU A 121 -4.26 -0.91 -4.04
N ALA A 122 -4.93 -1.31 -5.13
CA ALA A 122 -6.39 -1.36 -5.20
C ALA A 122 -6.99 -2.32 -4.15
N VAL A 123 -6.40 -3.51 -3.98
CA VAL A 123 -6.85 -4.47 -2.95
C VAL A 123 -6.65 -3.91 -1.54
N ILE A 124 -5.51 -3.25 -1.27
CA ILE A 124 -5.23 -2.61 0.03
C ILE A 124 -6.26 -1.51 0.32
N ILE A 125 -6.59 -0.66 -0.66
CA ILE A 125 -7.60 0.40 -0.52
C ILE A 125 -8.98 -0.20 -0.19
N ILE A 126 -9.39 -1.27 -0.89
CA ILE A 126 -10.65 -1.97 -0.61
C ILE A 126 -10.67 -2.51 0.84
N ARG A 127 -9.54 -3.05 1.32
CA ARG A 127 -9.42 -3.55 2.70
C ARG A 127 -9.46 -2.43 3.74
N ILE A 128 -8.85 -1.27 3.46
CA ILE A 128 -8.96 -0.07 4.29
C ILE A 128 -10.42 0.38 4.35
N ALA A 129 -11.12 0.45 3.22
CA ALA A 129 -12.52 0.87 3.16
C ALA A 129 -13.43 -0.06 3.98
N ILE A 130 -13.30 -1.38 3.82
CA ILE A 130 -14.05 -2.36 4.63
C ILE A 130 -13.75 -2.19 6.12
N SER A 131 -12.47 -2.02 6.48
CA SER A 131 -12.06 -1.83 7.88
C SER A 131 -12.59 -0.52 8.47
N GLY A 132 -12.63 0.55 7.67
CA GLY A 132 -13.16 1.86 8.04
C GLY A 132 -14.68 1.85 8.22
N ILE A 133 -15.42 1.17 7.32
CA ILE A 133 -16.88 1.00 7.44
C ILE A 133 -17.24 0.17 8.68
N PHE A 134 -16.43 -0.85 8.99
CA PHE A 134 -16.66 -1.74 10.13
C PHE A 134 -16.25 -1.13 11.48
N ILE A 135 -15.52 0.00 11.52
CA ILE A 135 -15.41 0.82 12.73
C ILE A 135 -16.76 1.53 12.86
N PRO A 136 -17.70 1.00 13.64
CA PRO A 136 -19.05 1.56 13.65
C PRO A 136 -18.91 2.93 14.34
N ARG A 137 -19.64 3.98 13.95
CA ARG A 137 -21.06 4.20 14.29
C ARG A 137 -21.55 3.57 15.62
N ALA A 138 -20.64 3.14 16.50
CA ALA A 138 -20.92 2.67 17.86
C ALA A 138 -20.82 3.83 18.85
N GLY A 139 -20.02 4.87 18.53
CA GLY A 139 -19.92 6.06 19.36
C GLY A 139 -21.11 7.02 19.21
N SER A 140 -21.76 7.11 18.04
CA SER A 140 -22.80 8.13 17.84
C SER A 140 -24.14 7.76 18.51
N GLU A 141 -24.55 6.50 18.46
CA GLU A 141 -25.83 6.09 19.07
C GLU A 141 -25.76 6.09 20.61
N GLU A 142 -24.63 5.71 21.21
CA GLU A 142 -24.46 5.74 22.68
C GLU A 142 -24.38 7.18 23.23
N LEU A 143 -23.78 8.10 22.48
CA LEU A 143 -23.74 9.53 22.85
C LEU A 143 -25.12 10.19 22.74
N ASP A 144 -25.90 9.88 21.70
CA ASP A 144 -27.26 10.41 21.53
C ASP A 144 -28.25 9.86 22.58
N ILE A 145 -28.11 8.59 22.97
CA ILE A 145 -28.94 7.98 24.03
C ILE A 145 -28.62 8.59 25.40
N ARG A 146 -27.35 8.84 25.72
CA ARG A 146 -26.99 9.48 27.00
C ARG A 146 -27.44 10.93 27.07
N ALA A 147 -27.32 11.68 25.97
CA ALA A 147 -27.77 13.07 25.90
C ALA A 147 -29.30 13.19 26.05
N SER A 148 -30.05 12.29 25.41
CA SER A 148 -31.52 12.26 25.52
C SER A 148 -32.01 11.83 26.91
N LEU A 149 -31.36 10.86 27.55
CA LEU A 149 -31.64 10.47 28.94
C LEU A 149 -31.38 11.63 29.93
N THR A 150 -30.28 12.37 29.75
CA THR A 150 -29.99 13.54 30.62
C THR A 150 -31.00 14.67 30.42
N LEU A 151 -31.45 14.93 29.19
CA LEU A 151 -32.49 15.92 28.92
C LEU A 151 -33.85 15.51 29.47
N ALA A 152 -34.21 14.22 29.35
CA ALA A 152 -35.45 13.69 29.90
C ALA A 152 -35.46 13.75 31.44
N ALA A 153 -34.35 13.39 32.09
CA ALA A 153 -34.19 13.52 33.54
C ALA A 153 -34.29 14.99 33.99
N PHE A 154 -33.62 15.91 33.29
CA PHE A 154 -33.69 17.34 33.60
C PHE A 154 -35.11 17.90 33.48
N ASN A 155 -35.86 17.54 32.42
CA ASN A 155 -37.26 17.96 32.27
C ASN A 155 -38.21 17.36 33.31
N SER A 156 -37.93 16.15 33.82
CA SER A 156 -38.73 15.56 34.90
C SER A 156 -38.53 16.30 36.23
N LEU A 157 -37.30 16.75 36.54
CA LEU A 157 -37.01 17.51 37.76
C LEU A 157 -37.63 18.92 37.73
N THR A 158 -37.61 19.60 36.59
CA THR A 158 -38.25 20.93 36.47
C THR A 158 -39.78 20.84 36.58
N SER A 159 -40.39 19.75 36.12
CA SER A 159 -41.83 19.54 36.25
C SER A 159 -42.28 19.31 37.69
N GLU A 160 -41.45 18.74 38.57
CA GLU A 160 -41.78 18.58 39.99
C GLU A 160 -41.64 19.88 40.78
N GLU A 161 -40.63 20.72 40.49
CA GLU A 161 -40.50 22.02 41.19
C GLU A 161 -41.65 22.97 40.89
N HIS A 162 -42.24 22.91 39.69
CA HIS A 162 -43.42 23.71 39.35
C HIS A 162 -44.73 23.21 39.98
N ALA A 163 -44.79 21.98 40.50
CA ALA A 163 -45.98 21.41 41.14
C ALA A 163 -46.06 21.70 42.65
N VAL A 164 -44.98 22.16 43.28
CA VAL A 164 -44.91 22.42 44.74
C VAL A 164 -45.20 23.89 45.10
N ILE A 165 -45.39 24.78 44.11
CA ILE A 165 -45.62 26.22 44.30
C ILE A 165 -47.13 26.61 44.29
N PHE A 166 -48.05 25.65 44.32
CA PHE A 166 -49.50 25.91 44.46
C PHE A 166 -50.12 25.20 45.67
#